data_AF-S4NZG4-F1
#
_entry.id   AF-S4NZG4-F1
#
_cell.length_a   1.000
_cell.length_b   1.000
_cell.length_c   1.000
_cell.angle_alpha   90.00
_cell.angle_beta   90.00
_cell.angle_gamma   90.00
#
_symmetry.space_group_name_H-M   'P 1'
#
loop_
_entity.id
_entity.type
_entity.pdbx_description
1 polymer ?
#
loop_
_entity_poly.entity_id
_entity_poly.type
_entity_poly.pdbx_seq_one_letter_code
_entity_poly.pdbx_strand_id
1 'polypeptide(L)'
;MEQAVCDVCKDIRIGKILIQTNQQTDEPELYYLRLPKDIKDYRVILMDATVATGAAAIMAIRVLLDHDVPEENISLVSLLMAEIGVHS
;
A
#
# COMPACT_ATOMS: atom_id res chain seq x y z
N MET A 1 -11.17 5.53 0.40
CA MET A 1 -11.10 4.86 -0.91
C MET A 1 -11.71 3.46 -0.88
N GLU A 2 -11.58 2.72 0.23
CA GLU A 2 -12.17 1.38 0.42
C GLU A 2 -13.63 1.26 -0.06
N GLN A 3 -14.54 2.12 0.43
CA GLN A 3 -15.97 2.05 0.06
C GLN A 3 -16.20 2.12 -1.45
N ALA A 4 -15.54 3.04 -2.14
CA ALA A 4 -15.70 3.22 -3.58
C ALA A 4 -15.25 1.98 -4.37
N VAL A 5 -14.20 1.29 -3.89
CA VAL A 5 -13.77 0.02 -4.51
C VAL A 5 -14.74 -1.10 -4.19
N CYS A 6 -15.25 -1.19 -2.96
CA CYS A 6 -16.25 -2.19 -2.58
C CYS A 6 -17.57 -2.04 -3.35
N ASP A 7 -17.96 -0.81 -3.70
CA ASP A 7 -19.19 -0.54 -4.46
C ASP A 7 -19.09 -1.04 -5.92
N VAL A 8 -17.89 -1.05 -6.50
CA VAL A 8 -17.63 -1.47 -7.89
C VAL A 8 -17.19 -2.93 -7.97
N CYS A 9 -16.26 -3.35 -7.11
CA CYS A 9 -15.70 -4.69 -7.03
C CYS A 9 -16.34 -5.46 -5.87
N LYS A 10 -17.45 -6.13 -6.15
CA LYS A 10 -18.12 -7.00 -5.18
C LYS A 10 -17.18 -8.14 -4.75
N ASP A 11 -17.19 -8.46 -3.47
CA ASP A 11 -16.39 -9.52 -2.83
C ASP A 11 -14.85 -9.31 -2.84
N ILE A 12 -14.39 -8.07 -3.01
CA ILE A 12 -12.97 -7.76 -2.87
C ILE A 12 -12.48 -8.02 -1.43
N ARG A 13 -11.28 -8.61 -1.30
CA ARG A 13 -10.64 -8.82 0.00
C ARG A 13 -9.88 -7.57 0.40
N ILE A 14 -10.15 -7.08 1.60
CA ILE A 14 -9.51 -5.86 2.12
C ILE A 14 -8.37 -6.24 3.08
N GLY A 15 -7.16 -5.80 2.73
CA GLY A 15 -6.02 -5.73 3.64
C GLY A 15 -5.87 -4.32 4.23
N LYS A 16 -5.24 -4.22 5.39
CA LYS A 16 -4.92 -2.94 6.04
C LYS A 16 -3.45 -2.92 6.45
N ILE A 17 -2.76 -1.86 6.06
CA ILE A 17 -1.38 -1.56 6.44
C ILE A 17 -1.39 -0.18 7.08
N LEU A 18 -0.85 -0.05 8.28
CA LEU A 18 -0.65 1.24 8.95
C LEU A 18 0.85 1.49 9.03
N ILE A 19 1.29 2.50 8.29
CA ILE A 19 2.66 2.99 8.33
C ILE A 19 2.62 4.40 8.89
N GLN A 20 3.49 4.69 9.84
CA GLN A 20 3.61 6.00 10.45
C GLN A 20 5.08 6.34 10.60
N THR A 21 5.44 7.57 10.27
CA THR A 21 6.79 8.07 10.48
C THR A 21 7.02 8.34 11.96
N ASN A 22 8.08 7.74 12.50
CA ASN A 22 8.51 8.00 13.86
C ASN A 22 9.10 9.41 13.94
N GLN A 23 8.58 10.25 14.84
CA GLN A 23 9.00 11.66 14.97
C GLN A 23 10.40 11.84 15.54
N GLN A 24 11.01 10.79 16.11
CA GLN A 24 12.36 10.86 16.67
C GLN A 24 13.44 10.44 15.67
N THR A 25 13.13 9.49 14.79
CA THR A 25 14.08 8.93 13.82
C THR A 25 13.82 9.40 12.39
N ASP A 26 12.66 10.01 12.13
CA ASP A 26 12.13 10.35 10.80
C ASP A 26 11.97 9.14 9.85
N GLU A 27 12.05 7.91 10.39
CA GLU A 27 11.90 6.69 9.60
C GLU A 27 10.44 6.21 9.58
N PRO A 28 9.95 5.69 8.44
CA PRO A 28 8.64 5.05 8.36
C PRO A 28 8.68 3.69 9.07
N GLU A 29 7.73 3.47 9.97
CA GLU A 29 7.60 2.23 10.73
C GLU A 29 6.23 1.57 10.47
N LEU A 30 6.20 0.24 10.47
CA LEU A 30 4.98 -0.55 10.32
C LEU A 30 4.33 -0.79 11.69
N TYR A 31 3.19 -0.15 11.94
CA TYR A 31 2.47 -0.23 13.22
C TYR A 31 1.38 -1.31 13.22
N TYR A 32 0.74 -1.55 12.08
CA TYR A 32 -0.33 -2.53 11.96
C TYR A 32 -0.33 -3.18 10.60
N LEU A 33 -0.50 -4.50 10.58
CA LEU A 33 -0.58 -5.28 9.37
C LEU A 33 -1.70 -6.32 9.49
N ARG A 34 -2.62 -6.28 8.54
CA ARG A 34 -3.65 -7.31 8.35
C ARG A 34 -3.82 -7.57 6.87
N LEU A 35 -3.21 -8.65 6.40
CA LEU A 35 -3.32 -9.11 5.01
C LEU A 35 -4.10 -10.43 4.92
N PRO A 36 -4.79 -10.70 3.80
CA PRO A 36 -5.29 -12.04 3.48
C PRO A 36 -4.15 -13.06 3.43
N LYS A 37 -4.39 -14.29 3.89
CA LYS A 37 -3.35 -15.34 4.00
C LYS A 37 -2.77 -15.80 2.65
N ASP A 38 -3.55 -15.63 1.60
CA ASP A 38 -3.29 -16.09 0.23
C ASP A 38 -2.97 -14.92 -0.72
N ILE A 39 -2.54 -13.77 -0.19
CA ILE A 39 -2.32 -12.54 -0.96
C ILE A 39 -1.37 -12.70 -2.15
N LYS A 40 -0.39 -13.59 -2.06
CA LYS A 40 0.59 -13.89 -3.12
C LYS A 40 -0.02 -14.31 -4.46
N ASP A 41 -1.21 -14.90 -4.43
CA ASP A 41 -1.89 -15.44 -5.62
C ASP A 41 -2.83 -14.40 -6.27
N TYR A 42 -2.93 -13.18 -5.70
CA TYR A 42 -3.82 -12.12 -6.17
C TYR A 42 -3.08 -10.92 -6.75
N ARG A 43 -3.80 -10.15 -7.55
CA ARG A 43 -3.41 -8.77 -7.87
C ARG A 43 -3.81 -7.85 -6.72
N VAL A 44 -2.87 -7.04 -6.27
CA VAL A 44 -3.03 -6.15 -5.12
C VAL A 44 -3.17 -4.72 -5.61
N ILE A 45 -4.28 -4.08 -5.24
CA ILE A 45 -4.48 -2.64 -5.43
C ILE A 45 -4.04 -1.95 -4.14
N LEU A 46 -2.84 -1.40 -4.13
CA LEU A 46 -2.32 -0.61 -3.02
C LEU A 46 -2.87 0.82 -3.14
N MET A 47 -3.67 1.25 -2.18
CA MET A 47 -4.33 2.55 -2.21
C MET A 47 -3.74 3.51 -1.19
N ASP A 48 -3.24 4.66 -1.65
CA ASP A 48 -2.82 5.78 -0.79
C ASP A 48 -3.38 7.10 -1.35
N ALA A 49 -4.13 7.86 -0.54
CA ALA A 49 -4.83 9.05 -1.02
C ALA A 49 -3.86 10.13 -1.50
N THR A 50 -2.72 10.27 -0.82
CA THR A 50 -1.74 11.33 -1.07
C THR A 50 -0.33 10.79 -0.92
N VAL A 51 0.41 10.72 -2.02
CA VAL A 51 1.81 10.31 -2.00
C VAL A 51 2.69 11.55 -2.13
N ALA A 52 3.35 11.93 -1.02
CA ALA A 52 4.27 13.07 -1.00
C ALA A 52 5.70 12.63 -1.36
N THR A 53 6.41 11.98 -0.44
CA THR A 53 7.78 11.52 -0.63
C THR A 53 7.89 10.10 -1.17
N GLY A 54 6.77 9.37 -1.29
CA GLY A 54 6.78 7.95 -1.67
C GLY A 54 7.22 6.99 -0.56
N ALA A 55 7.84 7.46 0.53
CA ALA A 55 8.43 6.60 1.55
C ALA A 55 7.44 5.56 2.15
N ALA A 56 6.22 5.99 2.49
CA ALA A 56 5.19 5.10 3.01
C ALA A 56 4.71 4.08 1.96
N ALA A 57 4.54 4.50 0.70
CA ALA A 57 4.16 3.62 -0.39
C ALA A 57 5.24 2.58 -0.69
N ILE A 58 6.51 2.98 -0.73
CA ILE A 58 7.67 2.09 -0.92
C ILE A 58 7.75 1.07 0.21
N MET A 59 7.55 1.50 1.45
CA MET A 59 7.51 0.57 2.59
C MET A 59 6.34 -0.42 2.48
N ALA A 60 5.15 0.04 2.09
CA ALA A 60 4.01 -0.84 1.87
C ALA A 60 4.27 -1.87 0.75
N ILE A 61 4.91 -1.45 -0.36
CA ILE A 61 5.32 -2.35 -1.45
C ILE A 61 6.32 -3.38 -0.93
N ARG A 62 7.34 -2.97 -0.15
CA ARG A 62 8.29 -3.90 0.47
C ARG A 62 7.60 -4.93 1.36
N VAL A 63 6.64 -4.51 2.18
CA VAL A 63 5.83 -5.44 2.98
C VAL A 63 5.08 -6.43 2.09
N LEU A 64 4.52 -6.00 0.96
CA LEU A 64 3.84 -6.92 0.03
C LEU A 64 4.82 -7.92 -0.62
N LEU A 65 6.01 -7.46 -1.00
CA LEU A 65 7.07 -8.31 -1.56
C LEU A 65 7.58 -9.33 -0.52
N ASP A 66 7.73 -8.93 0.75
CA ASP A 66 8.09 -9.83 1.87
C ASP A 66 7.01 -10.90 2.12
N HIS A 67 5.79 -10.68 1.61
CA HIS A 67 4.66 -11.62 1.64
C HIS A 67 4.49 -12.42 0.33
N ASP A 68 5.55 -12.52 -0.48
CA ASP A 68 5.63 -13.27 -1.74
C ASP A 68 4.67 -12.76 -2.84
N VAL A 69 4.20 -11.51 -2.76
CA VAL A 69 3.41 -10.91 -3.84
C VAL A 69 4.36 -10.51 -4.97
N PRO A 70 4.19 -10.99 -6.22
CA PRO A 70 5.02 -10.55 -7.34
C PRO A 70 4.86 -9.06 -7.60
N GLU A 71 5.94 -8.35 -7.91
CA GLU A 71 5.93 -6.91 -8.14
C GLU A 71 4.97 -6.51 -9.27
N GLU A 72 4.92 -7.32 -10.34
CA GLU A 72 4.02 -7.12 -11.48
C GLU A 72 2.52 -7.21 -11.12
N ASN A 73 2.20 -7.78 -9.97
CA ASN A 73 0.84 -7.91 -9.46
C ASN A 73 0.43 -6.75 -8.53
N ILE A 74 1.35 -5.83 -8.21
CA ILE A 74 1.08 -4.69 -7.33
C ILE A 74 0.77 -3.46 -8.19
N SER A 75 -0.41 -2.88 -8.00
CA SER A 75 -0.81 -1.61 -8.63
C SER A 75 -1.00 -0.55 -7.56
N LEU A 76 -0.13 0.47 -7.56
CA LEU A 76 -0.27 1.65 -6.72
C LEU A 76 -1.30 2.61 -7.31
N VAL A 77 -2.34 2.92 -6.53
CA VAL A 77 -3.39 3.87 -6.89
C VAL A 77 -3.38 5.02 -5.90
N SER A 78 -3.23 6.24 -6.43
CA SER A 78 -3.26 7.46 -5.63
C SER A 78 -4.13 8.54 -6.29
N LEU A 79 -4.72 9.41 -5.47
CA LEU A 79 -5.49 10.56 -5.95
C LEU A 79 -4.57 11.75 -6.26
N LEU A 80 -3.53 11.94 -5.45
CA LEU A 80 -2.54 13.00 -5.59
C LEU A 80 -1.15 12.44 -5.34
N MET A 81 -0.25 12.66 -6.28
CA MET A 81 1.14 12.23 -6.17
C MET A 81 2.04 13.40 -6.53
N ALA A 82 2.98 13.72 -5.64
CA ALA A 82 4.02 14.70 -5.93
C ALA A 82 5.07 14.08 -6.85
N GLU A 83 5.68 14.88 -7.72
CA GLU A 83 6.71 14.44 -8.67
C GLU A 83 7.83 13.64 -8.00
N ILE A 84 8.29 14.10 -6.83
CA ILE A 84 9.33 13.40 -6.08
C ILE A 84 8.89 11.99 -5.66
N GLY A 85 7.62 11.79 -5.28
CA GLY A 85 7.09 10.48 -4.93
C GLY A 85 6.85 9.56 -6.12
N VAL A 86 6.72 10.09 -7.34
CA VAL A 86 6.64 9.29 -8.59
C VAL A 86 8.00 8.69 -8.94
N HIS A 87 9.07 9.44 -8.69
CA HIS A 87 10.45 9.08 -9.09
C HIS A 87 11.29 8.44 -7.98
N SER A 88 10.69 8.22 -6.80
CA SER A 88 11.35 7.60 -5.64
C SER A 88 11.41 6.08 -5.73
#